data_AF-A0AAJ0U1E9-F1
#
_entry.id   AF-A0AAJ0U1E9-F1
#
_cell.length_a   1.000
_cell.length_b   1.000
_cell.length_c   1.000
_cell.angle_alpha   90.00
_cell.angle_beta   90.00
_cell.angle_gamma   90.00
#
_symmetry.space_group_name_H-M   'P 1'
#
loop_
_entity.id
_entity.type
_entity.pdbx_description
1 polymer ?
#
loop_
_entity_poly.entity_id
_entity_poly.type
_entity_poly.pdbx_seq_one_letter_code
_entity_poly.pdbx_strand_id
1 'polypeptide(L)' 'MNTTHSNDEIPAEIDFSAGQRGRFYRPQAQWHVPVYLNPEVQQYFLRRAEESGLDFDQLINTLLQKDMELLETFAPGSSS' A
#
# COMPACT_ATOMS: atom_id res chain seq x y z
N MET A 1 2.30 -36.15 -36.72
CA MET A 1 2.70 -34.77 -36.37
C MET A 1 2.51 -34.64 -34.86
N ASN A 2 3.59 -34.41 -34.12
CA ASN A 2 3.58 -34.37 -32.65
C ASN A 2 3.39 -32.91 -32.21
N THR A 3 2.24 -32.57 -31.66
CA THR A 3 1.96 -31.21 -31.16
C THR A 3 2.25 -31.15 -29.67
N THR A 4 3.29 -30.41 -29.35
CA THR A 4 3.74 -29.99 -28.02
C THR A 4 2.57 -29.46 -27.19
N HIS A 5 2.27 -30.14 -26.06
CA HIS A 5 1.39 -29.60 -25.01
C HIS A 5 2.08 -28.37 -24.39
N SER A 6 1.65 -27.18 -24.76
CA SER A 6 2.04 -25.95 -24.08
C SER A 6 1.20 -25.81 -22.83
N ASN A 7 1.86 -25.64 -21.69
CA ASN A 7 1.29 -25.52 -20.34
C ASN A 7 0.55 -24.16 -20.11
N ASP A 8 0.00 -23.56 -21.17
CA ASP A 8 -0.65 -22.25 -21.18
C ASP A 8 -2.18 -22.34 -21.11
N GLU A 9 -2.73 -23.49 -20.74
CA GLU A 9 -4.18 -23.67 -20.65
C GLU A 9 -4.73 -22.95 -19.42
N ILE A 10 -5.60 -21.96 -19.65
CA ILE A 10 -6.33 -21.27 -18.58
C ILE A 10 -7.11 -22.31 -17.78
N PRO A 11 -6.98 -22.35 -16.44
CA PRO A 11 -7.71 -23.32 -15.63
C PRO A 11 -9.22 -23.24 -15.87
N ALA A 12 -9.86 -24.40 -16.02
CA ALA A 12 -11.28 -24.50 -16.36
C ALA A 12 -12.22 -23.88 -15.32
N GLU A 13 -11.74 -23.73 -14.08
CA GLU A 13 -12.48 -23.10 -12.97
C GLU A 13 -12.62 -21.58 -13.07
N ILE A 14 -11.89 -20.90 -13.97
CA ILE A 14 -11.91 -19.44 -14.06
C ILE A 14 -13.00 -18.97 -15.05
N ASP A 15 -14.10 -18.45 -14.52
CA ASP A 15 -15.17 -17.83 -15.30
C ASP A 15 -14.96 -16.30 -15.48
N PHE A 16 -14.71 -15.88 -16.72
CA PHE A 16 -14.58 -14.46 -17.10
C PHE A 16 -15.87 -13.86 -17.69
N SER A 17 -16.99 -14.58 -17.71
CA SER A 17 -18.24 -14.14 -18.34
C SER A 17 -18.79 -12.83 -17.78
N ALA A 18 -18.50 -12.51 -16.52
CA ALA A 18 -18.90 -11.27 -15.84
C ALA A 18 -17.90 -10.11 -16.02
N GLY A 19 -16.88 -10.26 -16.86
CA GLY A 19 -15.86 -9.24 -17.11
C GLY A 19 -16.43 -7.98 -17.75
N GLN A 20 -16.22 -6.82 -17.13
CA GLN A 20 -16.62 -5.51 -17.67
C GLN A 20 -15.40 -4.66 -18.01
N ARG A 21 -15.30 -4.21 -19.28
CA ARG A 21 -14.23 -3.31 -19.73
C ARG A 21 -14.27 -2.01 -18.91
N GLY A 22 -13.14 -1.66 -18.30
CA GLY A 22 -13.00 -0.41 -17.55
C GLY A 22 -13.65 -0.40 -16.16
N ARG A 23 -14.02 -1.56 -15.58
CA ARG A 23 -14.63 -1.65 -14.23
C ARG A 23 -13.86 -0.87 -13.16
N PHE A 24 -12.52 -0.96 -13.21
CA PHE A 24 -11.61 -0.29 -12.28
C PHE A 24 -10.99 1.00 -12.86
N TYR A 25 -11.32 1.37 -14.10
CA TYR A 25 -10.81 2.58 -14.70
C TYR A 25 -11.51 3.81 -14.09
N ARG A 26 -10.70 4.78 -13.69
CA ARG A 26 -11.13 6.04 -13.11
C ARG A 26 -10.29 7.14 -13.74
N PRO A 27 -10.88 7.98 -14.64
CA PRO A 27 -10.14 8.99 -15.40
C PRO A 27 -9.35 10.00 -14.56
N GLN A 28 -9.75 10.19 -13.30
CA GLN A 28 -9.16 11.15 -12.36
C GLN A 28 -8.79 10.48 -11.03
N ALA A 29 -8.50 9.17 -11.04
CA ALA A 29 -8.05 8.51 -9.82
C ALA A 29 -6.74 9.13 -9.33
N GLN A 30 -6.73 9.54 -8.06
CA GLN A 30 -5.51 9.75 -7.32
C GLN A 30 -5.06 8.40 -6.76
N TRP A 31 -3.88 7.97 -7.17
CA TRP A 31 -3.30 6.72 -6.73
C TRP A 31 -2.39 7.00 -5.53
N HIS A 32 -2.80 6.54 -4.37
CA HIS A 32 -1.91 6.50 -3.21
C HIS A 32 -1.07 5.24 -3.31
N VAL A 33 0.25 5.39 -3.39
CA VAL A 33 1.17 4.24 -3.36
C VAL A 33 1.21 3.72 -1.93
N PRO A 34 0.89 2.44 -1.68
CA PRO A 34 1.02 1.88 -0.35
C PRO A 34 2.49 1.86 0.06
N VAL A 35 2.78 2.39 1.24
CA VAL A 35 4.12 2.31 1.84
C VAL A 35 4.15 1.08 2.73
N TYR A 36 4.94 0.10 2.32
CA TYR A 36 5.15 -1.12 3.11
C TYR A 36 6.24 -0.88 4.14
N LEU A 37 5.91 -1.16 5.40
CA LEU A 37 6.89 -1.21 6.47
C LEU A 37 7.54 -2.59 6.52
N ASN A 38 8.80 -2.64 6.94
CA ASN A 38 9.45 -3.91 7.23
C ASN A 38 8.63 -4.68 8.29
N PRO A 39 8.54 -6.02 8.23
CA PRO A 39 7.66 -6.79 9.10
C PRO A 39 7.85 -6.53 10.60
N GLU A 40 9.10 -6.42 11.05
CA GLU A 40 9.42 -6.13 12.46
C GLU A 40 8.94 -4.74 12.89
N VAL A 41 9.10 -3.74 12.03
CA VAL A 41 8.65 -2.36 12.26
C VAL A 41 7.12 -2.31 12.31
N GLN A 42 6.46 -3.00 11.39
CA GLN A 42 5.00 -3.08 11.36
C GLN A 42 4.46 -3.73 12.63
N GLN A 43 5.02 -4.87 13.05
CA GLN A 43 4.58 -5.55 14.27
C GLN A 43 4.80 -4.72 15.53
N TYR A 44 5.91 -3.99 15.60
CA TYR A 44 6.17 -3.07 16.71
C TYR A 44 5.06 -2.02 16.84
N PHE A 45 4.72 -1.34 15.74
CA PHE A 45 3.71 -0.29 15.78
C PHE A 45 2.27 -0.80 15.88
N LEU A 46 1.97 -2.00 15.36
CA LEU A 46 0.67 -2.64 15.57
C LEU A 46 0.40 -2.88 17.05
N ARG A 47 1.35 -3.48 17.77
CA ARG A 47 1.23 -3.69 19.21
C ARG A 47 1.04 -2.38 19.98
N ARG A 48 1.77 -1.35 19.57
CA ARG A 48 1.72 -0.04 20.22
C ARG A 48 0.41 0.70 19.94
N ALA A 49 -0.19 0.49 18.77
CA ALA A 49 -1.52 1.01 18.42
C ALA A 49 -2.59 0.38 19.32
N GLU A 50 -2.54 -0.95 19.48
CA GLU A 50 -3.41 -1.70 20.41
C GLU A 50 -3.27 -1.19 21.86
N GLU A 51 -2.05 -1.05 22.36
CA GLU A 51 -1.77 -0.53 23.71
C GLU A 51 -2.28 0.91 23.91
N SER A 52 -2.27 1.71 22.84
CA SER A 52 -2.67 3.13 22.88
C SER A 52 -4.15 3.34 22.59
N GLY A 53 -4.89 2.29 22.19
CA GLY A 53 -6.28 2.39 21.74
C GLY A 53 -6.48 3.22 20.48
N LEU A 54 -5.43 3.36 19.65
CA LEU A 54 -5.47 4.10 18.39
C LEU A 54 -5.47 3.14 17.21
N ASP A 55 -6.06 3.55 16.10
CA ASP A 55 -5.91 2.81 14.85
C ASP A 55 -4.44 2.88 14.39
N PHE A 56 -3.96 1.81 13.75
CA PHE A 56 -2.59 1.73 13.25
C PHE A 56 -2.24 2.92 12.33
N ASP A 57 -3.13 3.26 11.40
CA ASP A 57 -2.94 4.38 10.47
C ASP A 57 -2.87 5.72 11.21
N GLN A 58 -3.68 5.91 12.26
CA GLN A 58 -3.65 7.12 13.07
C GLN A 58 -2.32 7.25 13.82
N LEU A 59 -1.84 6.16 14.43
CA LEU A 59 -0.57 6.14 15.13
C LEU A 59 0.60 6.45 14.18
N ILE A 60 0.68 5.76 13.04
CA ILE A 60 1.77 5.93 12.07
C ILE A 60 1.78 7.36 11.51
N ASN A 61 0.63 7.89 11.10
CA ASN A 61 0.58 9.27 10.59
C ASN A 61 0.98 10.30 11.64
N THR A 62 0.56 10.12 12.89
CA THR A 62 0.94 11.01 13.99
C THR A 62 2.45 11.01 14.22
N LEU A 63 3.10 9.84 14.12
CA LEU A 63 4.54 9.72 14.25
C LEU A 63 5.27 10.39 13.09
N LEU A 64 4.86 10.11 11.85
CA LEU A 64 5.48 10.69 10.66
C LEU A 64 5.34 12.22 10.60
N GLN A 65 4.21 12.77 11.04
CA GLN A 65 4.02 14.23 11.12
C GLN A 65 5.00 14.88 12.10
N LYS A 66 5.21 14.27 13.27
CA LYS A 66 6.21 14.76 14.23
C LYS A 66 7.62 14.68 13.67
N ASP A 67 7.94 13.62 12.93
CA ASP A 67 9.23 13.49 12.27
C ASP A 67 9.41 14.58 11.19
N MET A 68 8.36 14.93 10.43
CA MET A 68 8.39 16.05 9.48
C MET A 68 8.68 17.38 10.17
N GLU A 69 7.98 17.70 11.26
CA GLU A 69 8.19 18.94 12.04
C GLU A 69 9.64 19.05 12.55
N LEU A 70 10.20 17.94 13.03
CA LEU A 70 11.60 17.88 13.46
C LEU A 70 12.53 18.12 12.27
N LEU A 71 12.34 17.43 11.16
CA LEU A 71 13.17 17.58 9.96
C LEU A 71 13.14 19.02 9.41
N GLU A 72 11.98 19.67 9.41
CA GLU A 72 11.84 21.07 8.99
C GLU A 72 12.54 22.03 9.95
N THR A 73 12.52 21.76 11.25
CA THR A 73 13.21 22.56 12.27
C THR A 73 14.73 22.41 12.18
N PHE A 74 15.21 21.21 11.84
CA PHE A 74 16.64 20.90 11.77
C PHE A 74 17.27 21.06 10.39
N ALA A 75 16.50 21.30 9.32
CA ALA A 75 17.04 21.64 8.02
C ALA A 75 17.44 23.14 7.99
N PRO A 76 18.75 23.48 8.06
CA PRO A 76 19.16 24.88 7.95
C PRO A 76 19.08 25.29 6.48
N GLY A 77 18.01 25.96 6.07
CA GLY A 77 17.99 26.58 4.73
C GLY A 77 16.66 26.97 4.09
N SER A 78 15.49 26.73 4.69
CA SER A 78 14.19 27.06 4.07
C SER A 78 13.42 28.19 4.77
N SER A 79 14.14 29.12 5.40
CA SER A 79 13.57 30.42 5.77
C SER A 79 14.03 31.48 4.77
N SER A 80 13.09 31.91 3.93
CA SER A 80 13.11 33.04 2.97
C SER A 80 13.50 32.71 1.54
#